data_AF-A0A2G2YLS9-F1
#
_entry.id   AF-A0A2G2YLS9-F1
#
_cell.length_a   1.000
_cell.length_b   1.000
_cell.length_c   1.000
_cell.angle_alpha   90.00
_cell.angle_beta   90.00
_cell.angle_gamma   90.00
#
_symmetry.space_group_name_H-M   'P 1'
#
loop_
_entity.id
_entity.type
_entity.pdbx_description
1 polymer ?
#
loop_
_entity_poly.entity_id
_entity_poly.type
_entity_poly.pdbx_seq_one_letter_code
_entity_poly.pdbx_strand_id
1 'polypeptide(L)'
;MTYQTGDGVFEILNFAHDGKGGNDHTVNAKKKICSCGKWKNYHMPCSHCIKFGDIRGIEPNTYVSKYYSTKLYKQTYSGKFYPMGNERYWPPAPFALVANVEHMRTSGVEERTRLKNDMDISPAHMARKCSICKETGHTKARCPKRAQ
;
A
#
# COMPACT_ATOMS: atom_id res chain seq x y z
N MET A 1 17.33 -24.63 -8.67
CA MET A 1 17.99 -25.77 -8.00
C MET A 1 18.36 -25.34 -6.59
N THR A 2 18.24 -26.20 -5.59
CA THR A 2 18.68 -25.90 -4.21
C THR A 2 19.79 -26.86 -3.86
N TYR A 3 20.94 -26.35 -3.47
CA TYR A 3 22.03 -27.16 -2.94
C TYR A 3 22.18 -26.87 -1.45
N GLN A 4 22.42 -27.95 -0.70
CA GLN A 4 22.59 -27.87 0.74
C GLN A 4 24.07 -27.59 1.00
N THR A 5 24.38 -26.33 1.29
CA THR A 5 25.70 -25.94 1.78
C THR A 5 25.71 -26.25 3.28
N GLY A 6 26.81 -26.79 3.81
CA GLY A 6 26.90 -27.27 5.20
C GLY A 6 26.33 -26.28 6.24
N ASP A 7 25.94 -26.80 7.41
CA ASP A 7 25.39 -26.06 8.59
C ASP A 7 23.91 -25.66 8.58
N GLY A 8 23.11 -26.14 7.63
CA GLY A 8 21.68 -25.82 7.56
C GLY A 8 21.42 -24.48 6.87
N VAL A 9 22.33 -24.14 5.96
CA VAL A 9 22.27 -23.00 5.05
C VAL A 9 21.86 -23.53 3.67
N PHE A 10 20.90 -22.86 3.03
CA PHE A 10 20.34 -23.30 1.75
C PHE A 10 20.41 -22.19 0.74
N GLU A 11 20.95 -22.46 -0.44
CA GLU A 11 20.92 -21.53 -1.56
C GLU A 11 19.69 -21.77 -2.44
N ILE A 12 19.03 -20.67 -2.77
CA ILE A 12 17.78 -20.62 -3.53
C ILE A 12 17.98 -19.65 -4.69
N LEU A 13 18.04 -20.22 -5.88
CA LEU A 13 18.03 -19.51 -7.14
C LEU A 13 16.62 -18.97 -7.43
N ASN A 14 16.48 -17.67 -7.58
CA ASN A 14 15.27 -17.08 -8.16
C ASN A 14 15.36 -17.16 -9.68
N PHE A 15 14.33 -17.70 -10.33
CA PHE A 15 14.22 -17.62 -11.79
C PHE A 15 14.04 -16.16 -12.22
N ALA A 16 14.79 -15.74 -13.24
CA ALA A 16 14.60 -14.43 -13.85
C ALA A 16 13.28 -14.42 -14.64
N HIS A 17 12.52 -13.33 -14.52
CA HIS A 17 11.31 -13.08 -15.30
C HIS A 17 11.40 -11.65 -15.87
N ASP A 18 11.14 -11.48 -17.17
CA ASP A 18 11.23 -10.18 -17.88
C ASP A 18 12.56 -9.44 -17.67
N GLY A 19 13.68 -10.16 -17.67
CA GLY A 19 15.01 -9.57 -17.47
C GLY A 19 15.29 -9.07 -16.05
N LYS A 20 14.41 -9.36 -15.08
CA LYS A 20 14.60 -9.05 -13.66
C LYS A 20 14.66 -10.33 -12.82
N GLY A 21 15.53 -10.37 -11.83
CA GLY A 21 15.74 -11.54 -10.97
C GLY A 21 17.03 -12.28 -11.31
N GLY A 22 17.06 -13.60 -11.10
CA GLY A 22 18.28 -14.41 -11.30
C GLY A 22 19.28 -14.37 -10.14
N ASN A 23 18.94 -13.70 -9.04
CA ASN A 23 19.82 -13.61 -7.87
C ASN A 23 19.72 -14.85 -7.00
N ASP A 24 20.86 -15.24 -6.45
CA ASP A 24 20.96 -16.30 -5.47
C ASP A 24 20.73 -15.74 -4.07
N HIS A 25 19.90 -16.47 -3.32
CA HIS A 25 19.58 -16.11 -1.96
C HIS A 25 19.87 -17.25 -1.00
N THR A 26 20.51 -16.90 0.10
CA THR A 26 20.92 -17.85 1.13
C THR A 26 19.92 -17.79 2.28
N VAL A 27 19.32 -18.93 2.62
CA VAL A 27 18.37 -19.09 3.73
C VAL A 27 19.03 -19.87 4.85
N ASN A 28 19.04 -19.31 6.05
CA ASN A 28 19.44 -19.99 7.28
C ASN A 28 18.20 -20.14 8.18
N ALA A 29 17.64 -21.35 8.21
CA ALA A 29 16.41 -21.64 8.95
C ALA A 29 16.61 -21.57 10.48
N LYS A 30 17.78 -22.01 10.98
CA LYS A 30 18.11 -21.96 12.42
C LYS A 30 18.13 -20.54 12.95
N LYS A 31 18.74 -19.63 12.18
CA LYS A 31 18.81 -18.20 12.53
C LYS A 31 17.56 -17.41 12.12
N LYS A 32 16.65 -18.02 11.33
CA LYS A 32 15.48 -17.35 10.71
C LYS A 32 15.88 -16.13 9.88
N ILE A 33 16.91 -16.28 9.06
CA ILE A 33 17.47 -15.21 8.22
C ILE A 33 17.46 -15.65 6.76
N CYS A 34 17.17 -14.70 5.86
CA CYS A 34 17.41 -14.82 4.43
C CYS A 34 18.32 -13.66 3.99
N SER A 35 19.23 -13.90 3.05
CA SER A 35 20.11 -12.86 2.50
C SER A 35 19.35 -11.71 1.84
N CYS A 36 18.09 -11.91 1.44
CA CYS A 36 17.23 -10.82 0.96
C CYS A 36 16.78 -9.85 2.07
N GLY A 37 17.09 -10.11 3.34
CA GLY A 37 16.78 -9.25 4.50
C GLY A 37 15.32 -9.26 4.94
N LYS A 38 14.39 -9.65 4.07
CA LYS A 38 12.93 -9.61 4.33
C LYS A 38 12.51 -10.37 5.58
N TRP A 39 13.07 -11.56 5.82
CA TRP A 39 12.68 -12.36 6.99
C TRP A 39 13.00 -11.65 8.32
N LYS A 40 14.17 -11.02 8.40
CA LYS A 40 14.56 -10.24 9.58
C LYS A 40 13.71 -8.98 9.74
N ASN A 41 13.46 -8.26 8.64
CA ASN A 41 12.78 -6.95 8.68
C ASN A 41 11.28 -7.06 8.93
N TYR A 42 10.61 -8.03 8.28
CA TYR A 42 9.16 -8.21 8.39
C TYR A 42 8.78 -9.24 9.45
N HIS A 43 9.74 -9.93 10.06
CA HIS A 43 9.49 -11.02 11.01
C HIS A 43 8.54 -12.11 10.47
N MET A 44 8.54 -12.29 9.15
CA MET A 44 7.70 -13.21 8.38
C MET A 44 8.56 -13.88 7.28
N PRO A 45 8.29 -15.14 6.92
CA PRO A 45 9.06 -15.84 5.90
C PRO A 45 8.92 -15.13 4.54
N CYS A 46 10.03 -14.91 3.86
CA CYS A 46 10.01 -14.40 2.49
C CYS A 46 9.76 -15.53 1.48
N SER A 47 9.60 -15.21 0.19
CA SER A 47 9.39 -16.21 -0.88
C SER A 47 10.47 -17.29 -0.90
N HIS A 48 11.73 -16.93 -0.62
CA HIS A 48 12.84 -17.88 -0.50
C HIS A 48 12.61 -18.86 0.65
N CYS A 49 12.22 -18.34 1.82
CA CYS A 49 11.98 -19.17 3.01
C CYS A 49 10.76 -20.07 2.84
N ILE A 50 9.72 -19.59 2.16
CA ILE A 50 8.54 -20.39 1.79
C ILE A 50 8.98 -21.53 0.87
N LYS A 51 9.79 -21.25 -0.16
CA LYS A 51 10.29 -22.29 -1.07
C LYS A 51 11.17 -23.31 -0.35
N PHE A 52 12.01 -22.86 0.57
CA PHE A 52 12.78 -23.74 1.44
C PHE A 52 11.87 -24.62 2.30
N GLY A 53 10.81 -24.05 2.89
CA GLY A 53 9.83 -24.78 3.69
C GLY A 53 9.15 -25.89 2.88
N ASP A 54 8.69 -25.56 1.67
CA ASP A 54 8.11 -26.50 0.70
C ASP A 54 9.04 -27.68 0.42
N ILE A 55 10.33 -27.42 0.15
CA ILE A 55 11.33 -28.48 -0.10
C ILE A 55 11.56 -29.37 1.13
N ARG A 56 11.46 -28.82 2.35
CA ARG A 56 11.73 -29.55 3.60
C ARG A 56 10.47 -30.10 4.27
N GLY A 57 9.29 -29.92 3.68
CA GLY A 57 8.02 -30.29 4.30
C GLY A 57 7.72 -29.50 5.58
N ILE A 58 8.22 -28.26 5.68
CA ILE A 58 8.01 -27.38 6.83
C ILE A 58 6.91 -26.37 6.47
N GLU A 59 5.86 -26.37 7.28
CA GLU A 59 4.76 -25.42 7.17
C GLU A 59 5.27 -23.97 7.34
N PRO A 60 5.15 -23.09 6.32
CA PRO A 60 5.71 -21.74 6.37
C PRO A 60 5.17 -20.88 7.52
N ASN A 61 3.93 -21.13 7.93
CA ASN A 61 3.28 -20.43 9.04
C ASN A 61 4.02 -20.59 10.37
N THR A 62 4.77 -21.68 10.56
CA THR A 62 5.60 -21.91 11.77
C THR A 62 6.74 -20.91 11.92
N TYR A 63 7.12 -20.25 10.82
CA TYR A 63 8.18 -19.25 10.77
C TYR A 63 7.71 -17.81 10.94
N VAL A 64 6.39 -17.58 10.95
CA VAL A 64 5.79 -16.28 11.24
C VAL A 64 6.01 -15.94 12.71
N SER A 65 6.43 -14.70 12.98
CA SER A 65 6.61 -14.26 14.36
C SER A 65 5.30 -14.24 15.15
N LYS A 66 5.39 -14.64 16.43
CA LYS A 66 4.27 -14.62 17.37
C LYS A 66 3.59 -13.26 17.49
N TYR A 67 4.30 -12.16 17.20
CA TYR A 67 3.75 -10.80 17.23
C TYR A 67 2.58 -10.59 16.25
N TYR A 68 2.47 -11.42 15.21
CA TYR A 68 1.33 -11.41 14.29
C TYR A 68 0.14 -12.26 14.78
N SER A 69 0.21 -12.88 15.96
CA SER A 69 -0.93 -13.64 16.50
C SER A 69 -2.01 -12.72 17.06
N THR A 70 -3.27 -13.08 16.85
CA THR A 70 -4.44 -12.37 17.42
C THR A 70 -4.34 -12.21 18.93
N LYS A 71 -3.78 -13.22 19.62
CA LYS A 71 -3.56 -13.18 21.07
C LYS A 71 -2.63 -12.03 21.46
N LEU A 72 -1.45 -11.93 20.83
CA LEU A 72 -0.50 -10.86 21.13
C LEU A 72 -1.00 -9.51 20.64
N TYR A 73 -1.68 -9.45 19.50
CA TYR A 73 -2.35 -8.23 19.04
C TYR A 73 -3.31 -7.68 20.10
N LYS A 74 -4.24 -8.52 20.60
CA LYS A 74 -5.17 -8.12 21.67
C LYS A 74 -4.44 -7.71 22.94
N GLN A 75 -3.38 -8.43 23.31
CA GLN A 75 -2.59 -8.10 24.49
C GLN A 75 -1.89 -6.73 24.36
N THR A 76 -1.30 -6.43 23.21
CA THR A 76 -0.66 -5.13 22.92
C THR A 76 -1.64 -3.97 23.11
N TYR A 77 -2.90 -4.14 22.69
CA TYR A 77 -3.96 -3.12 22.80
C TYR A 77 -4.91 -3.35 23.98
N SER A 78 -4.53 -4.16 24.96
CA SER A 78 -5.37 -4.45 26.14
C SER A 78 -5.43 -3.28 27.14
N GLY A 79 -4.50 -2.34 27.02
CA GLY A 79 -4.49 -1.12 27.81
C GLY A 79 -5.74 -0.27 27.57
N LYS A 80 -6.22 0.40 28.61
CA LYS A 80 -7.29 1.40 28.47
C LYS A 80 -6.71 2.64 27.79
N PHE A 81 -7.28 3.01 26.67
CA PHE A 81 -7.07 4.34 26.09
C PHE A 81 -7.98 5.32 26.82
N TYR A 82 -7.38 6.27 27.53
CA TYR A 82 -8.13 7.39 28.06
C TYR A 82 -8.41 8.37 26.92
N PRO A 83 -9.65 8.88 26.78
CA PRO A 83 -9.91 9.93 25.83
C PRO A 83 -9.00 11.13 26.16
N MET A 84 -8.43 11.74 25.13
CA MET A 84 -7.74 13.01 25.34
C MET A 84 -8.77 14.04 25.80
N GLY A 85 -8.41 14.80 26.84
CA GLY A 85 -9.23 15.92 27.30
C GLY A 85 -9.37 16.99 26.24
N ASN A 86 -10.22 17.99 26.49
CA ASN A 86 -10.38 19.13 25.58
C ASN A 86 -9.03 19.82 25.33
N GLU A 87 -8.75 20.15 24.07
CA GLU A 87 -7.51 20.80 23.62
C GLU A 87 -7.17 22.06 24.43
N ARG A 88 -8.17 22.78 24.92
CA ARG A 88 -7.98 23.97 25.77
C ARG A 88 -7.20 23.71 27.06
N TYR A 89 -7.16 22.47 27.53
CA TYR A 89 -6.44 22.09 28.75
C TYR A 89 -5.11 21.41 28.48
N TRP A 90 -4.68 21.29 27.22
CA TRP A 90 -3.40 20.69 26.90
C TRP A 90 -2.27 21.65 27.29
N PRO A 91 -1.19 21.14 27.91
CA PRO A 91 0.00 21.95 28.12
C PRO A 91 0.60 22.37 26.78
N PRO A 92 1.31 23.51 26.70
CA PRO A 92 2.02 23.89 25.50
C PRO A 92 3.00 22.78 25.09
N ALA A 93 3.10 22.51 23.78
CA ALA A 93 4.00 21.49 23.27
C ALA A 93 5.45 21.83 23.68
N PRO A 94 6.22 20.88 24.21
CA PRO A 94 7.62 21.12 24.60
C PRO A 94 8.57 21.19 23.40
N PHE A 95 8.03 21.14 22.18
CA PHE A 95 8.75 21.18 20.93
C PHE A 95 8.04 22.09 19.93
N ALA A 96 8.81 22.67 19.01
CA ALA A 96 8.28 23.32 17.83
C ALA A 96 8.22 22.28 16.69
N LEU A 97 7.06 22.17 16.04
CA LEU A 97 6.95 21.45 14.77
C LEU A 97 7.56 22.33 13.69
N VAL A 98 8.78 22.01 13.26
CA VAL A 98 9.44 22.65 12.11
C VAL A 98 9.27 21.73 10.92
N ALA A 99 8.47 22.16 9.94
CA ALA A 99 8.33 21.42 8.69
C ALA A 99 9.63 21.53 7.89
N ASN A 100 10.08 20.41 7.31
CA ASN A 100 11.21 20.41 6.39
C ASN A 100 10.79 21.12 5.10
N VAL A 101 11.36 22.30 4.86
CA VAL A 101 11.12 23.14 3.67
C VAL A 101 11.37 22.41 2.36
N GLU A 102 12.33 21.48 2.30
CA GLU A 102 12.64 20.69 1.09
C GLU A 102 11.54 19.69 0.74
N HIS A 103 10.72 19.30 1.73
CA HIS A 103 9.59 18.39 1.58
C HIS A 103 8.24 19.08 1.71
N MET A 104 8.22 20.40 1.89
CA MET A 104 6.99 21.15 1.81
C MET A 104 6.47 21.08 0.38
N ARG A 105 5.21 20.63 0.24
CA ARG A 105 4.51 20.73 -1.05
C ARG A 105 4.41 22.22 -1.42
N THR A 106 5.09 22.60 -2.48
CA THR A 106 5.13 23.97 -3.03
C THR A 106 3.89 24.31 -3.86
N SER A 107 3.09 23.32 -4.27
CA SER A 107 1.87 23.55 -5.05
C SER A 107 0.61 23.27 -4.24
N GLY A 108 -0.24 24.29 -4.13
CA GLY A 108 -1.66 24.10 -3.87
C GLY A 108 -2.23 23.22 -4.96
N VAL A 109 -3.04 22.24 -4.56
CA VAL A 109 -3.89 21.37 -5.40
C VAL A 109 -3.65 21.62 -6.88
N GLU A 110 -2.74 20.85 -7.50
CA GLU A 110 -2.79 20.73 -8.96
C GLU A 110 -4.25 20.38 -9.26
N GLU A 111 -4.95 21.26 -9.98
CA GLU A 111 -6.29 20.97 -10.46
C GLU A 111 -6.21 19.57 -11.03
N ARG A 112 -6.90 18.62 -10.39
CA ARG A 112 -6.83 17.22 -10.79
C ARG A 112 -7.06 17.20 -12.29
N THR A 113 -6.08 16.70 -13.05
CA THR A 113 -6.14 16.44 -14.50
C THR A 113 -7.18 15.38 -14.85
N ARG A 114 -8.17 15.16 -13.99
CA ARG A 114 -9.30 14.29 -14.27
C ARG A 114 -10.17 15.00 -15.30
N LEU A 115 -9.93 14.66 -16.55
CA LEU A 115 -10.85 14.88 -17.65
C LEU A 115 -12.19 14.28 -17.25
N LYS A 116 -13.23 15.12 -17.11
CA LYS A 116 -14.59 14.66 -16.86
C LYS A 116 -14.99 13.72 -17.99
N ASN A 117 -15.42 12.51 -17.64
CA ASN A 117 -15.97 11.55 -18.60
C ASN A 117 -17.51 11.48 -18.46
N ASP A 118 -18.15 10.72 -19.34
CA ASP A 118 -19.61 10.57 -19.36
C ASP A 118 -20.18 9.98 -18.06
N MET A 119 -19.37 9.27 -17.27
CA MET A 119 -19.76 8.73 -15.96
C MET A 119 -19.83 9.81 -14.87
N ASP A 120 -19.20 10.97 -15.07
CA ASP A 120 -19.27 12.13 -14.17
C ASP A 120 -20.47 13.03 -14.44
N ILE A 121 -21.19 12.78 -15.54
CA ILE A 121 -22.38 13.52 -15.91
C ILE A 121 -23.58 12.72 -15.41
N SER A 122 -24.36 13.29 -14.49
CA SER A 122 -25.55 12.60 -14.00
C SER A 122 -26.54 12.31 -15.14
N PRO A 123 -27.23 11.16 -15.14
CA PRO A 123 -28.21 10.82 -16.20
C PRO A 123 -29.30 11.88 -16.37
N ALA A 124 -29.69 12.52 -15.25
CA ALA A 124 -30.63 13.64 -15.25
C ALA A 124 -30.12 14.86 -16.03
N HIS A 125 -28.81 15.07 -16.09
CA HIS A 125 -28.20 16.16 -16.87
C HIS A 125 -28.14 15.81 -18.37
N MET A 126 -27.92 14.54 -18.72
CA MET A 126 -27.99 14.06 -20.11
C MET A 126 -29.42 14.09 -20.69
N ALA A 127 -30.43 13.87 -19.85
CA ALA A 127 -31.84 13.92 -20.26
C ALA A 127 -32.40 15.35 -20.43
N ARG A 128 -31.66 16.39 -20.01
CA ARG A 128 -32.10 17.78 -20.17
C ARG A 128 -32.06 18.18 -21.64
N LYS A 129 -33.24 18.50 -22.18
CA LYS A 129 -33.41 19.05 -23.53
C LYS A 129 -33.02 20.52 -23.54
N CYS A 130 -32.29 20.93 -24.57
CA CYS A 130 -32.00 22.32 -24.85
C CYS A 130 -33.31 23.12 -24.95
N SER A 131 -33.41 24.28 -24.29
CA SER A 131 -34.64 25.06 -24.30
C SER A 131 -34.99 25.65 -25.67
N ILE A 132 -34.00 25.80 -26.56
CA ILE A 132 -34.14 26.37 -27.92
C ILE A 132 -34.54 25.27 -28.92
N CYS A 133 -33.68 24.28 -29.15
CA CYS A 133 -33.93 23.25 -30.19
C CYS A 133 -34.61 21.98 -29.67
N LYS A 134 -34.83 21.85 -28.34
CA LYS A 134 -35.45 20.69 -27.68
C LYS A 134 -34.72 19.35 -27.84
N GLU A 135 -33.49 19.34 -28.35
CA GLU A 135 -32.61 18.17 -28.43
C GLU A 135 -31.75 18.03 -27.16
N THR A 136 -31.31 16.80 -26.85
CA THR A 136 -30.41 16.50 -25.72
C THR A 136 -28.94 16.59 -26.15
N GLY A 137 -28.01 16.58 -25.19
CA GLY A 137 -26.56 16.58 -25.45
C GLY A 137 -25.88 17.95 -25.47
N HIS A 138 -26.62 19.05 -25.36
CA HIS A 138 -26.05 20.39 -25.22
C HIS A 138 -26.97 21.34 -24.43
N THR A 139 -26.41 22.40 -23.87
CA THR A 139 -27.18 23.44 -23.15
C THR A 139 -27.57 24.59 -24.07
N LYS A 140 -28.55 25.42 -23.66
CA LYS A 140 -28.96 26.64 -24.39
C LYS A 140 -27.77 27.48 -24.86
N ALA A 141 -26.75 27.62 -24.00
CA ALA A 141 -25.57 28.45 -24.26
C ALA A 141 -24.73 27.97 -25.45
N ARG A 142 -24.68 26.65 -25.69
CA ARG A 142 -23.91 25.99 -26.76
C ARG A 142 -24.81 25.43 -27.87
N CYS A 143 -26.04 25.93 -27.99
CA CYS A 143 -26.97 25.43 -29.00
C CYS A 143 -26.57 25.89 -30.41
N PRO A 144 -26.46 24.98 -31.38
CA PRO A 144 -26.10 25.33 -32.76
C PRO A 144 -27.15 26.24 -33.44
N LYS A 145 -28.40 26.20 -32.98
CA LYS A 145 -29.50 27.06 -33.45
C LYS A 145 -29.62 28.38 -32.67
N ARG A 146 -28.64 28.74 -31.83
CA ARG A 146 -28.67 29.96 -31.01
C ARG A 146 -28.33 31.24 -31.81
N ALA A 147 -27.58 31.11 -32.89
CA ALA A 147 -27.09 32.24 -33.69
C ALA A 147 -28.01 32.58 -34.89
N GLN A 148 -29.25 32.10 -34.89
CA GLN A 148 -30.32 32.54 -35.78
C GLN A 148 -31.30 33.41 -35.01
#